data_AF-A0A2T6GBI4-F1
#
_entry.id   AF-A0A2T6GBI4-F1
#
_cell.length_a   1.000
_cell.length_b   1.000
_cell.length_c   1.000
_cell.angle_alpha   90.00
_cell.angle_beta   90.00
_cell.angle_gamma   90.00
#
_symmetry.space_group_name_H-M   'P 1'
#
loop_
_entity.id
_entity.type
_entity.pdbx_description
1 polymer ?
#
loop_
_entity_poly.entity_id
_entity_poly.type
_entity_poly.pdbx_seq_one_letter_code
_entity_poly.pdbx_strand_id
1 'polypeptide(L)'
;MDDEKKWLFPSYNAMSRPAMFMGIPILPFVGLVVATVAVGGLGYWLVKWWMLLLVSPFVMALIGFAVASSFDDRYMRRVLFALRRYRRNLTYGRGLRLTPINRQWSVLYGKRYASGR
;
A
#
# COMPACT_ATOMS: atom_id res chain seq x y z
N MET A 1 -28.89 -29.31 -21.88
CA MET A 1 -28.85 -28.73 -20.52
C MET A 1 -27.60 -27.89 -20.46
N ASP A 2 -27.84 -26.60 -20.30
CA ASP A 2 -26.96 -25.53 -20.72
C ASP A 2 -25.63 -25.49 -19.96
N ASP A 3 -24.56 -25.39 -20.74
CA ASP A 3 -23.40 -24.54 -20.57
C ASP A 3 -23.50 -23.54 -19.39
N GLU A 4 -23.21 -23.97 -18.16
CA GLU A 4 -22.65 -23.06 -17.15
C GLU A 4 -21.19 -22.75 -17.55
N LYS A 5 -21.04 -21.99 -18.65
CA LYS A 5 -19.84 -21.21 -18.93
C LYS A 5 -19.70 -20.20 -17.81
N LYS A 6 -19.07 -20.64 -16.71
CA LYS A 6 -18.57 -19.79 -15.66
C LYS A 6 -17.53 -18.89 -16.34
N TRP A 7 -17.97 -17.71 -16.77
CA TRP A 7 -17.09 -16.65 -17.22
C TRP A 7 -16.26 -16.22 -16.01
N LEU A 8 -15.19 -16.96 -15.74
CA LEU A 8 -14.10 -16.54 -14.88
C LEU A 8 -13.40 -15.42 -15.63
N PHE A 9 -13.98 -14.22 -15.66
CA PHE A 9 -13.34 -13.05 -16.25
C PHE A 9 -12.02 -12.81 -15.51
N PRO A 10 -10.85 -13.16 -16.08
CA PRO A 10 -9.58 -12.98 -15.39
C PRO A 10 -9.26 -11.49 -15.18
N SER A 11 -9.96 -10.61 -15.90
CA SER A 11 -9.85 -9.15 -15.84
C SER A 11 -10.32 -8.53 -14.51
N TYR A 12 -11.27 -9.15 -13.80
CA TYR A 12 -11.83 -8.54 -12.58
C TYR A 12 -10.80 -8.47 -11.45
N ASN A 13 -9.89 -9.45 -11.38
CA ASN A 13 -8.80 -9.45 -10.40
C ASN A 13 -7.63 -8.54 -10.83
N ALA A 14 -7.45 -8.31 -12.14
CA ALA A 14 -6.45 -7.40 -12.69
C ALA A 14 -6.79 -5.91 -12.42
N MET A 15 -8.07 -5.52 -12.49
CA MET A 15 -8.52 -4.14 -12.24
C MET A 15 -8.28 -3.65 -10.80
N SER A 16 -8.16 -4.59 -9.85
CA SER A 16 -7.89 -4.27 -8.45
C SER A 16 -6.42 -3.96 -8.15
N ARG A 17 -5.50 -4.40 -9.03
CA ARG A 17 -4.06 -4.21 -8.85
C ARG A 17 -3.70 -2.77 -9.20
N PRO A 18 -2.82 -2.12 -8.44
CA PRO A 18 -2.33 -0.80 -8.82
C PRO A 18 -1.58 -0.92 -10.16
N ALA A 19 -1.71 0.07 -11.03
CA ALA A 19 -0.92 0.12 -12.24
C ALA A 19 0.57 0.18 -11.87
N MET A 20 1.39 -0.70 -12.45
CA MET A 20 2.80 -0.85 -12.12
C MET A 20 3.68 -0.60 -13.35
N PHE A 21 4.88 -0.07 -13.12
CA PHE A 21 5.94 0.12 -14.10
C PHE A 21 7.25 -0.39 -13.49
N MET A 22 7.93 -1.31 -14.17
CA MET A 22 9.15 -1.97 -13.65
C MET A 22 8.96 -2.59 -12.25
N GLY A 23 7.79 -3.16 -11.97
CA GLY A 23 7.47 -3.74 -10.65
C GLY A 23 7.22 -2.72 -9.55
N ILE A 24 7.13 -1.42 -9.85
CA ILE A 24 6.86 -0.33 -8.91
C ILE A 24 5.49 0.27 -9.23
N PRO A 25 4.63 0.61 -8.25
CA PRO A 25 3.38 1.31 -8.55
C PRO A 25 3.65 2.66 -9.26
N ILE A 26 2.87 3.00 -10.29
CA ILE A 26 3.16 4.15 -11.17
C ILE A 26 3.23 5.48 -10.42
N LEU A 27 2.30 5.73 -9.48
CA LEU A 27 2.25 6.97 -8.71
C LEU A 27 3.54 7.26 -7.92
N PRO A 28 4.02 6.37 -7.03
CA PRO A 28 5.29 6.58 -6.33
C PRO A 28 6.49 6.56 -7.27
N PHE A 29 6.47 5.78 -8.36
CA PHE A 29 7.52 5.80 -9.37
C PHE A 29 7.69 7.21 -9.97
N VAL A 30 6.60 7.76 -10.51
CA VAL A 30 6.60 9.11 -11.10
C VAL A 30 7.01 10.16 -10.07
N GLY A 31 6.47 10.08 -8.85
CA GLY A 31 6.82 11.01 -7.78
C GLY A 31 8.32 10.99 -7.45
N LEU A 32 8.93 9.80 -7.36
CA LEU A 32 10.36 9.65 -7.10
C LEU A 32 11.23 10.13 -8.25
N VAL A 33 10.84 9.85 -9.50
CA VAL A 33 11.56 10.33 -10.69
C VAL A 33 11.55 11.85 -10.77
N VAL A 34 10.38 12.47 -10.60
CA VAL A 34 10.26 13.94 -10.61
C VAL A 34 11.07 14.57 -9.47
N ALA A 35 10.99 14.01 -8.26
CA ALA A 35 11.78 14.48 -7.13
C ALA A 35 13.29 14.32 -7.37
N THR A 36 13.71 13.21 -7.97
CA THR A 36 15.12 12.95 -8.34
C THR A 36 15.63 14.00 -9.32
N VAL A 37 14.87 14.33 -10.36
CA VAL A 37 15.26 15.34 -11.34
C VAL A 37 15.34 16.72 -10.70
N ALA A 38 14.35 17.09 -9.87
CA ALA A 38 14.33 18.39 -9.18
C ALA A 38 15.50 18.54 -8.20
N VAL A 39 15.71 17.54 -7.34
CA VAL A 39 16.80 17.54 -6.34
C VAL A 39 18.17 17.40 -7.02
N GLY A 40 18.28 16.60 -8.07
CA GLY A 40 19.52 16.45 -8.85
C GLY A 40 19.89 17.75 -9.55
N GLY A 41 18.92 18.43 -10.18
CA GLY A 41 19.14 19.73 -10.83
C GLY A 41 19.59 20.81 -9.84
N LEU A 42 18.86 20.98 -8.73
CA LEU A 42 19.22 21.93 -7.67
C LEU A 42 20.55 21.56 -7.00
N GLY A 43 20.74 20.28 -6.71
CA GLY A 43 21.95 19.76 -6.07
C GLY A 43 23.18 19.93 -6.94
N TYR A 44 23.08 19.71 -8.25
CA TYR A 44 24.19 19.93 -9.17
C TYR A 44 24.60 21.41 -9.21
N TRP A 45 23.62 22.31 -9.17
CA TRP A 45 23.89 23.74 -9.14
C TRP A 45 24.60 24.17 -7.85
N LEU A 46 24.17 23.66 -6.69
CA LEU A 46 24.69 24.04 -5.37
C LEU A 46 26.00 23.32 -4.99
N VAL A 47 26.05 22.00 -5.16
CA VAL A 47 27.08 21.13 -4.56
C VAL A 47 27.83 20.29 -5.60
N LYS A 48 27.53 20.47 -6.90
CA LYS A 48 28.20 19.81 -8.03
C LYS A 48 28.11 18.27 -7.90
N TRP A 49 29.25 17.58 -7.90
CA TRP A 49 29.33 16.12 -7.86
C TRP A 49 28.75 15.48 -6.59
N TRP A 50 28.72 16.21 -5.47
CA TRP A 50 28.12 15.72 -4.23
C TRP A 50 26.58 15.59 -4.30
N MET A 51 25.96 16.09 -5.36
CA MET A 51 24.52 15.90 -5.62
C MET A 51 24.12 14.42 -5.74
N LEU A 52 25.06 13.54 -6.06
CA LEU A 52 24.82 12.09 -6.06
C LEU A 52 24.38 11.57 -4.69
N LEU A 53 24.93 12.13 -3.59
CA LEU A 53 24.49 11.76 -2.25
C LEU A 53 23.06 12.25 -1.98
N LEU A 54 22.70 13.44 -2.47
CA LEU A 54 21.34 14.00 -2.36
C LEU A 54 20.31 13.18 -3.16
N VAL A 55 20.70 12.63 -4.31
CA VAL A 55 19.85 11.79 -5.16
C VAL A 55 19.77 10.34 -4.67
N SER A 56 20.82 9.84 -4.01
CA SER A 56 20.91 8.45 -3.52
C SER A 56 19.67 7.93 -2.75
N PRO A 57 19.03 8.68 -1.82
CA PRO A 57 17.85 8.18 -1.11
C PRO A 57 16.67 7.91 -2.05
N PHE A 58 16.53 8.66 -3.15
CA PHE A 58 15.45 8.45 -4.11
C PHE A 58 15.65 7.16 -4.92
N VAL A 59 16.89 6.87 -5.31
CA VAL A 59 17.25 5.62 -5.98
C VAL A 59 17.02 4.43 -5.04
N MET A 60 17.46 4.53 -3.78
CA MET A 60 17.19 3.50 -2.78
C MET A 60 15.69 3.30 -2.55
N ALA A 61 14.88 4.37 -2.57
CA ALA A 61 13.44 4.26 -2.45
C ALA A 61 12.81 3.52 -3.65
N LEU A 62 13.26 3.78 -4.88
CA LEU A 62 12.79 3.05 -6.07
C LEU A 62 13.08 1.54 -5.95
N ILE A 63 14.30 1.18 -5.54
CA ILE A 63 14.68 -0.23 -5.31
C ILE A 63 13.82 -0.84 -4.20
N GLY A 64 13.63 -0.11 -3.10
CA GLY A 64 12.81 -0.55 -1.98
C GLY A 64 11.35 -0.82 -2.39
N PHE A 65 10.78 0.05 -3.23
CA PHE A 65 9.44 -0.19 -3.77
C PHE A 65 9.40 -1.39 -4.72
N ALA A 66 10.39 -1.57 -5.58
CA ALA A 66 10.45 -2.71 -6.49
C ALA A 66 10.51 -4.04 -5.71
N VAL A 67 11.32 -4.08 -4.64
CA VAL A 67 11.43 -5.24 -3.75
C VAL A 67 10.12 -5.45 -2.98
N ALA A 68 9.53 -4.40 -2.41
CA ALA A 68 8.28 -4.54 -1.66
C ALA A 68 7.12 -5.05 -2.54
N SER A 69 7.04 -4.55 -3.76
CA SER A 69 6.01 -4.94 -4.73
C SER A 69 6.26 -6.32 -5.34
N SER A 70 7.47 -6.87 -5.32
CA SER A 70 7.71 -8.26 -5.74
C SER A 70 7.11 -9.29 -4.76
N PHE A 71 7.00 -8.93 -3.47
CA PHE A 71 6.35 -9.77 -2.47
C PHE A 71 4.82 -9.65 -2.51
N ASP A 72 4.28 -8.45 -2.67
CA ASP A 72 2.84 -8.20 -2.78
C ASP A 72 2.57 -6.89 -3.54
N ASP A 73 1.91 -6.96 -4.69
CA ASP A 73 1.49 -5.79 -5.49
C ASP A 73 0.65 -4.78 -4.69
N ARG A 74 0.00 -5.23 -3.62
CA ARG A 74 -0.84 -4.40 -2.73
C ARG A 74 -0.14 -3.99 -1.45
N TYR A 75 1.15 -4.31 -1.27
CA TYR A 75 1.92 -4.01 -0.06
C TYR A 75 1.81 -2.54 0.35
N MET A 76 2.00 -1.63 -0.60
CA MET A 76 1.89 -0.19 -0.36
C MET A 76 0.54 0.24 0.21
N ARG A 77 -0.57 -0.35 -0.25
CA ARG A 77 -1.90 -0.02 0.29
C ARG A 77 -2.02 -0.45 1.75
N ARG A 78 -1.47 -1.62 2.09
CA ARG A 78 -1.43 -2.10 3.48
C ARG A 78 -0.59 -1.17 4.36
N VAL A 79 0.58 -0.75 3.90
CA VAL A 79 1.45 0.18 4.62
C VAL A 79 0.77 1.53 4.83
N LEU A 80 0.17 2.11 3.78
CA LEU A 80 -0.55 3.37 3.89
C LEU A 80 -1.74 3.26 4.83
N PHE A 81 -2.47 2.16 4.80
CA PHE A 81 -3.57 1.90 5.73
C PHE A 81 -3.06 1.78 7.17
N ALA A 82 -1.97 1.04 7.39
CA ALA A 82 -1.35 0.89 8.71
C ALA A 82 -0.83 2.23 9.26
N LEU A 83 -0.18 3.05 8.42
CA LEU A 83 0.29 4.38 8.78
C LEU A 83 -0.87 5.34 9.11
N ARG A 84 -1.92 5.36 8.27
CA ARG A 84 -3.13 6.15 8.54
C ARG A 84 -3.77 5.72 9.85
N ARG A 85 -3.85 4.41 10.11
CA ARG A 85 -4.35 3.86 11.37
C ARG A 85 -3.48 4.27 12.55
N TYR A 86 -2.17 4.16 12.42
CA TYR A 86 -1.22 4.54 13.46
C TYR A 86 -1.35 6.03 13.81
N ARG A 87 -1.39 6.91 12.81
CA ARG A 87 -1.63 8.36 13.00
C ARG A 87 -2.94 8.63 13.71
N ARG A 88 -4.04 8.00 13.27
CA ARG A 88 -5.35 8.16 13.93
C ARG A 88 -5.33 7.62 15.37
N ASN A 89 -4.61 6.54 15.64
CA ASN A 89 -4.44 6.00 16.99
C ASN A 89 -3.62 6.94 17.90
N LEU A 90 -2.67 7.69 17.35
CA LEU A 90 -1.95 8.74 18.09
C LEU A 90 -2.87 9.93 18.41
N THR A 91 -3.72 10.35 17.48
CA THR A 91 -4.61 11.50 17.67
C THR A 91 -5.80 11.20 18.59
N TYR A 92 -6.44 10.03 18.45
CA TYR A 92 -7.70 9.70 19.11
C TYR A 92 -7.57 8.57 20.15
N GLY A 93 -6.37 8.04 20.37
CA GLY A 93 -6.12 6.91 21.28
C GLY A 93 -6.67 5.56 20.77
N ARG A 94 -6.67 4.56 21.66
CA ARG A 94 -7.06 3.15 21.39
C ARG A 94 -8.54 2.94 20.98
N GLY A 95 -9.33 4.01 20.82
CA GLY A 95 -10.76 3.98 20.53
C GLY A 95 -11.14 3.63 19.09
N LEU A 96 -10.20 3.66 18.15
CA LEU A 96 -10.45 3.33 16.74
C LEU A 96 -10.40 1.81 16.50
N ARG A 97 -11.34 1.08 17.11
CA ARG A 97 -11.68 -0.26 16.64
C ARG A 97 -12.62 -0.09 15.45
N LEU A 98 -12.18 -0.59 14.28
CA LEU A 98 -12.94 -0.56 13.02
C LEU A 98 -14.27 -1.31 13.14
N THR A 99 -14.38 -2.22 14.09
CA THR A 99 -15.66 -2.73 14.56
C THR A 99 -16.14 -1.86 15.72
N PRO A 100 -17.32 -1.22 15.62
CA PRO A 100 -17.99 -0.79 16.84
C PRO A 100 -18.04 -2.01 17.76
N ILE A 101 -17.55 -1.90 19.00
CA ILE A 101 -17.90 -2.86 20.04
C ILE A 101 -19.38 -2.61 20.31
N ASN A 102 -20.24 -3.19 19.49
CA ASN A 102 -21.64 -3.27 19.81
C ASN A 102 -21.76 -4.41 20.84
N ARG A 103 -22.21 -4.05 22.06
CA ARG A 103 -22.39 -4.97 23.18
C ARG A 103 -23.22 -6.21 22.83
N GLN A 104 -24.04 -6.14 21.79
CA GLN A 104 -24.88 -7.24 21.31
C GLN A 104 -24.12 -8.26 20.44
N TRP A 105 -22.90 -8.00 19.99
CA TRP A 105 -22.15 -8.95 19.16
C TRP A 105 -21.75 -10.21 19.92
N SER A 106 -21.42 -10.10 21.22
CA SER A 106 -21.20 -11.27 22.07
C SER A 106 -22.47 -12.11 22.22
N VAL A 107 -23.65 -11.47 22.21
CA VAL A 107 -24.95 -12.15 22.29
C VAL A 107 -25.32 -12.83 20.97
N LEU A 108 -25.16 -12.12 19.84
CA LEU A 108 -25.50 -12.62 18.50
C LEU A 108 -24.55 -13.71 18.00
N TYR A 109 -23.25 -13.54 18.20
CA TYR A 109 -22.22 -14.47 17.70
C TYR A 109 -21.73 -15.46 18.75
N GLY A 110 -22.00 -15.25 20.05
CA GLY A 110 -21.69 -16.21 21.10
C GLY A 110 -22.37 -17.57 20.87
N LYS A 111 -23.58 -17.58 20.30
CA LYS A 111 -24.30 -18.81 19.96
C LYS A 111 -23.63 -19.65 18.87
N ARG A 112 -22.94 -19.03 17.90
CA ARG A 112 -22.26 -19.76 16.80
C ARG A 112 -21.04 -20.55 17.27
N TYR A 113 -20.32 -20.06 18.28
CA TYR A 113 -19.18 -20.76 18.87
C TYR A 113 -19.58 -21.72 20.01
N ALA A 114 -20.78 -21.54 20.58
CA ALA A 114 -21.33 -22.44 21.59
C ALA A 114 -21.96 -23.71 20.98
N SER A 115 -22.38 -23.70 19.72
CA SER A 115 -23.00 -24.84 19.04
C SER A 115 -22.01 -25.81 18.36
N GLY A 116 -20.71 -25.65 18.63
CA GLY A 116 -19.63 -26.46 18.05
C GLY A 116 -18.85 -27.28 19.08
N ARG A 117 -19.51 -27.74 20.14
CA ARG A 117 -19.01 -28.79 21.04
C ARG A 117 -20.03 -29.91 21.12
#